data_AF-A0A326RU34-F1
#
_entry.id   AF-A0A326RU34-F1
#
_cell.length_a   1.000
_cell.length_b   1.000
_cell.length_c   1.000
_cell.angle_alpha   90.00
_cell.angle_beta   90.00
_cell.angle_gamma   90.00
#
_symmetry.space_group_name_H-M   'P 1'
#
loop_
_entity.id
_entity.type
_entity.pdbx_description
1 polymer ?
#
loop_
_entity_poly.entity_id
_entity_poly.type
_entity_poly.pdbx_seq_one_letter_code
_entity_poly.pdbx_strand_id
1 'polypeptide(L)'
;MLSFVFPLLGRFHPVLVHLPIGILVFGVVLVFLSKKQDKTFLPAIQLAFLLGSIGGILACISGFLQYQFEGFSWDTVQFHLIFGVLTTAAGFFIYGKSKKITDPYSIKWSSTALILALLFTGHLGGTITHGEGYFTEGMPENLQTLFGGAPSPAAQLTLPEEGWEELAYYEEVVQPILNSNCQSCHNPRNKKGGLDLSTKEALLKGGENGPVIDPHQFLKSSLISRMELPRDHEDHMPPSEKRQPKKEELQLLRLWLENEASFDLKLGAAKPEMKWLEPFFQREEIAFYPTAPLSPVAEDSLARLRKVGFYVEPIAQGSSLLKVSCINFPDFQDQNLGDLASIQANVVYLDLGGTQVTDQILVKLKDFPLLTVLKLSHTQVNGANLESLNSLKNLKSLFLNGVSLTQADLEKLEHLPMLEKVFAYETALLGKESTKKFKFKLETGSYELPPIPSDTIVY
;
A
#
# COMPACT_ATOMS: atom_id res chain seq x y z
N MET A 1 41.75 6.73 22.36
CA MET A 1 41.57 7.00 20.92
C MET A 1 41.08 5.80 20.09
N LEU A 2 41.08 4.55 20.59
CA LEU A 2 40.62 3.37 19.82
C LEU A 2 39.27 2.77 20.30
N SER A 3 38.59 3.40 21.25
CA SER A 3 37.34 2.87 21.84
C SER A 3 36.17 2.77 20.86
N PHE A 4 36.19 3.53 19.75
CA PHE A 4 35.14 3.48 18.73
C PHE A 4 35.30 2.32 17.73
N VAL A 5 36.48 1.68 17.68
CA VAL A 5 36.82 0.70 16.64
C VAL A 5 35.96 -0.56 16.74
N PHE A 6 35.77 -1.11 17.94
CA PHE A 6 34.98 -2.33 18.12
C PHE A 6 33.48 -2.13 17.84
N PRO A 7 32.82 -1.05 18.33
CA PRO A 7 31.45 -0.73 17.91
C PRO A 7 31.33 -0.52 16.40
N LEU A 8 32.28 0.19 15.78
CA LEU A 8 32.28 0.43 14.34
C LEU A 8 32.38 -0.89 13.55
N LEU A 9 33.28 -1.79 13.93
CA LEU A 9 33.40 -3.12 13.32
C LEU A 9 32.15 -3.97 13.50
N GLY A 10 31.46 -3.85 14.64
CA GLY A 10 30.17 -4.47 14.87
C GLY A 10 29.10 -3.98 13.89
N ARG A 11 29.03 -2.67 13.65
CA ARG A 11 28.08 -2.07 12.69
C ARG A 11 28.29 -2.51 11.24
N PHE A 12 29.50 -2.97 10.89
CA PHE A 12 29.78 -3.54 9.57
C PHE A 12 29.29 -4.99 9.40
N HIS A 13 28.75 -5.64 10.44
CA HIS A 13 28.30 -7.02 10.35
C HIS A 13 27.34 -7.29 9.16
N PRO A 14 26.29 -6.47 8.90
CA PRO A 14 25.42 -6.68 7.74
C PRO A 14 26.15 -6.62 6.39
N VAL A 15 27.21 -5.80 6.29
CA VAL A 15 28.04 -5.74 5.07
C VAL A 15 28.93 -6.97 4.96
N LEU A 16 29.55 -7.37 6.07
CA LEU A 16 30.49 -8.47 6.12
C LEU A 16 29.83 -9.85 5.97
N VAL A 17 28.53 -9.99 6.25
CA VAL A 17 27.81 -11.26 6.14
C VAL A 17 27.38 -11.57 4.69
N HIS A 18 27.15 -10.57 3.84
CA HIS A 18 26.73 -10.81 2.45
C HIS A 18 27.81 -11.46 1.59
N LEU A 19 29.08 -11.12 1.83
CA LEU A 19 30.23 -11.67 1.11
C LEU A 19 30.36 -13.20 1.27
N PRO A 20 30.44 -13.77 2.49
CA PRO A 20 30.52 -15.22 2.66
C PRO A 20 29.27 -15.95 2.18
N ILE A 21 28.07 -15.39 2.35
CA ILE A 21 26.83 -16.01 1.85
C ILE A 21 26.91 -16.20 0.34
N GLY A 22 27.21 -15.14 -0.41
CA GLY A 22 27.29 -15.20 -1.88
C GLY A 22 28.34 -16.20 -2.37
N ILE A 23 29.52 -16.21 -1.75
CA ILE A 23 30.61 -17.12 -2.12
C ILE A 23 30.25 -18.58 -1.81
N LEU A 24 29.63 -18.87 -0.66
CA LEU A 24 29.21 -20.23 -0.29
C LEU A 24 28.10 -20.74 -1.21
N VAL A 25 27.10 -19.91 -1.52
CA VAL A 25 26.03 -20.24 -2.48
C VAL A 25 26.63 -20.53 -3.86
N PHE A 26 27.57 -19.70 -4.32
CA PHE A 26 28.28 -19.94 -5.58
C PHE A 26 29.02 -21.30 -5.58
N GLY A 27 29.71 -21.64 -4.49
CA GLY A 27 30.35 -22.95 -4.34
C GLY A 27 29.36 -24.11 -4.43
N VAL A 28 28.18 -23.96 -3.83
CA VAL A 28 27.11 -24.98 -3.92
C VAL A 28 26.57 -25.09 -5.35
N VAL A 29 26.31 -23.98 -6.04
CA VAL A 29 25.87 -24.00 -7.45
C VAL A 29 26.86 -24.77 -8.32
N LEU A 30 28.16 -24.53 -8.17
CA LEU A 30 29.20 -25.27 -8.91
C LEU A 30 29.20 -26.77 -8.60
N VAL A 31 28.93 -27.17 -7.36
CA VAL A 31 28.77 -28.59 -6.97
C VAL A 31 27.58 -29.23 -7.71
N PHE A 32 26.47 -28.51 -7.89
CA PHE A 32 25.30 -29.02 -8.60
C PHE A 32 25.48 -29.04 -10.12
N LEU A 33 26.20 -28.07 -10.69
CA LEU A 33 26.57 -28.04 -12.11
C LEU A 33 27.60 -29.12 -12.47
N SER A 34 28.36 -29.61 -11.50
CA SER A 34 29.32 -30.70 -11.72
C SER A 34 28.60 -32.02 -12.02
N LYS A 35 28.98 -32.64 -13.14
CA LYS A 35 28.57 -34.00 -13.51
C LYS A 35 29.42 -35.04 -12.77
N LYS A 36 28.90 -36.26 -12.68
CA LYS A 36 29.62 -37.39 -12.06
C LYS A 36 30.95 -37.61 -12.79
N GLN A 37 32.05 -37.70 -12.04
CA GLN A 37 33.43 -37.82 -12.54
C GLN A 37 33.99 -36.61 -13.32
N ASP A 38 33.30 -35.47 -13.34
CA ASP A 38 33.79 -34.22 -13.95
C ASP A 38 34.49 -33.33 -12.91
N LYS A 39 35.76 -33.00 -13.16
CA LYS A 39 36.61 -32.22 -12.25
C LYS A 39 36.73 -30.74 -12.63
N THR A 40 36.07 -30.31 -13.70
CA THR A 40 36.25 -28.97 -14.28
C THR A 40 36.09 -27.86 -13.25
N PHE A 41 35.11 -27.97 -12.35
CA PHE A 41 34.82 -26.94 -11.34
C PHE A 41 35.49 -27.17 -9.98
N LEU A 42 36.20 -28.28 -9.77
CA LEU A 42 36.72 -28.65 -8.44
C LEU A 42 37.63 -27.58 -7.81
N PRO A 43 38.57 -26.94 -8.53
CA PRO A 43 39.39 -25.86 -7.96
C PRO A 43 38.55 -24.64 -7.53
N ALA A 44 37.55 -24.26 -8.32
CA ALA A 44 36.66 -23.14 -8.01
C ALA A 44 35.77 -23.46 -6.80
N ILE A 45 35.28 -24.70 -6.70
CA ILE A 45 34.54 -25.21 -5.53
C ILE A 45 35.39 -25.12 -4.26
N GLN A 46 36.65 -25.57 -4.32
CA GLN A 46 37.59 -25.50 -3.19
C GLN A 46 37.85 -24.05 -2.77
N LEU A 47 38.08 -23.15 -3.73
CA LEU A 47 38.32 -21.73 -3.46
C LEU A 47 37.07 -21.08 -2.83
N ALA A 48 35.89 -21.34 -3.37
CA ALA A 48 34.63 -20.81 -2.88
C ALA A 48 34.38 -21.23 -1.42
N PHE A 49 34.44 -22.52 -1.10
CA PHE A 49 34.22 -22.97 0.28
C PHE A 49 35.28 -22.44 1.25
N LEU A 50 36.54 -22.29 0.82
CA LEU A 50 37.59 -21.69 1.67
C LEU A 50 37.31 -20.21 1.95
N LEU A 51 37.16 -19.40 0.91
CA LEU A 51 36.96 -17.95 1.05
C LEU A 51 35.64 -17.62 1.74
N GLY A 52 34.58 -18.36 1.40
CA GLY A 52 33.29 -18.24 2.06
C GLY A 52 33.36 -18.55 3.56
N SER A 53 34.13 -19.57 3.96
CA SER A 53 34.28 -19.90 5.39
C SER A 53 35.18 -18.92 6.14
N ILE A 54 36.23 -18.39 5.50
CA ILE A 54 37.04 -17.30 6.09
C ILE A 54 36.19 -16.04 6.29
N GLY A 55 35.38 -15.67 5.29
CA GLY A 55 34.41 -14.59 5.44
C GLY A 55 33.38 -14.86 6.54
N GLY A 56 32.96 -16.13 6.71
CA GLY A 56 32.08 -16.57 7.79
C GLY A 56 32.66 -16.32 9.18
N ILE A 57 33.97 -16.55 9.38
CA ILE A 57 34.65 -16.20 10.64
C ILE A 57 34.56 -14.69 10.89
N LEU A 58 34.86 -13.87 9.88
CA LEU A 58 34.79 -12.40 10.00
C LEU A 58 33.37 -11.92 10.30
N ALA A 59 32.35 -12.56 9.72
CA ALA A 59 30.96 -12.29 10.01
C ALA A 59 30.58 -12.70 11.45
N CYS A 60 31.05 -13.85 11.94
CA CYS A 60 30.81 -14.27 13.32
C CYS A 60 31.44 -13.31 14.33
N ILE A 61 32.67 -12.86 14.08
CA ILE A 61 33.38 -11.90 14.95
C ILE A 61 32.65 -10.55 14.94
N SER A 62 32.34 -10.00 13.77
CA SER A 62 31.63 -8.72 13.68
C SER A 62 30.23 -8.80 14.29
N GLY A 63 29.51 -9.91 14.11
CA GLY A 63 28.18 -10.12 14.69
C GLY A 63 28.22 -10.21 16.22
N PHE A 64 29.23 -10.87 16.78
CA PHE A 64 29.44 -10.89 18.23
C PHE A 64 29.76 -9.49 18.79
N LEU A 65 30.60 -8.71 18.09
CA LEU A 65 30.85 -7.32 18.46
C LEU A 65 29.56 -6.48 18.38
N GLN A 66 28.74 -6.68 17.35
CA GLN A 66 27.46 -6.00 17.21
C GLN A 66 26.54 -6.29 18.41
N TYR A 67 26.43 -7.56 18.80
CA TYR A 67 25.67 -7.96 20.00
C TYR A 67 26.15 -7.24 21.27
N GLN A 68 27.47 -7.19 21.49
CA GLN A 68 28.06 -6.59 22.70
C GLN A 68 27.82 -5.08 22.82
N PHE A 69 27.71 -4.36 21.70
CA PHE A 69 27.70 -2.89 21.69
C PHE A 69 26.38 -2.25 21.24
N GLU A 70 25.44 -2.99 20.63
CA GLU A 70 24.17 -2.45 20.10
C GLU A 70 22.92 -2.87 20.91
N GLY A 71 23.12 -3.46 22.10
CA GLY A 71 22.04 -3.66 23.08
C GLY A 71 21.02 -4.76 22.74
N PHE A 72 21.41 -5.75 21.94
CA PHE A 72 20.55 -6.90 21.66
C PHE A 72 20.47 -7.84 22.88
N SER A 73 19.29 -8.43 23.14
CA SER A 73 19.15 -9.44 24.20
C SER A 73 19.75 -10.78 23.76
N TRP A 74 20.33 -11.53 24.71
CA TRP A 74 20.89 -12.87 24.43
C TRP A 74 19.84 -13.80 23.81
N ASP A 75 18.61 -13.76 24.31
CA ASP A 75 17.53 -14.63 23.84
C ASP A 75 17.18 -14.41 22.37
N THR A 76 17.34 -13.17 21.90
CA THR A 76 17.12 -12.78 20.50
C THR A 76 18.24 -13.27 19.57
N VAL A 77 19.50 -13.28 20.02
CA VAL A 77 20.66 -13.53 19.14
C VAL A 77 21.25 -14.94 19.24
N GLN A 78 21.02 -15.67 20.33
CA GLN A 78 21.74 -16.92 20.63
C GLN A 78 21.64 -17.96 19.50
N PHE A 79 20.44 -18.16 18.95
CA PHE A 79 20.24 -19.13 17.88
C PHE A 79 20.93 -18.68 16.59
N HIS A 80 20.79 -17.41 16.20
CA HIS A 80 21.46 -16.88 15.02
C HIS A 80 22.99 -17.01 15.11
N LEU A 81 23.57 -16.70 16.28
CA LEU A 81 25.00 -16.83 16.53
C LEU A 81 25.46 -18.29 16.43
N ILE A 82 24.77 -19.22 17.10
CA ILE A 82 25.12 -20.65 17.08
C ILE A 82 25.06 -21.19 15.66
N PHE A 83 23.97 -20.92 14.93
CA PHE A 83 23.80 -21.40 13.56
C PHE A 83 24.77 -20.72 12.58
N GLY A 84 25.19 -19.47 12.82
CA GLY A 84 26.26 -18.80 12.08
C GLY A 84 27.61 -19.50 12.24
N VAL A 85 27.96 -19.90 13.46
CA VAL A 85 29.18 -20.68 13.74
C VAL A 85 29.11 -22.06 13.10
N LEU A 86 27.97 -22.77 13.23
CA LEU A 86 27.77 -24.09 12.62
C LEU A 86 27.85 -24.03 11.08
N THR A 87 27.28 -23.01 10.46
CA THR A 87 27.33 -22.80 9.02
C THR A 87 28.77 -22.56 8.55
N THR A 88 29.53 -21.75 9.29
CA THR A 88 30.95 -21.51 9.02
C THR A 88 31.79 -22.79 9.15
N ALA A 89 31.55 -23.59 10.20
CA ALA A 89 32.22 -24.87 10.39
C ALA A 89 31.87 -25.88 9.29
N ALA A 90 30.61 -25.93 8.85
CA ALA A 90 30.16 -26.77 7.75
C ALA A 90 30.84 -26.40 6.43
N GLY A 91 31.07 -25.11 6.17
CA GLY A 91 31.86 -24.64 5.02
C GLY A 91 33.29 -25.19 5.03
N PHE A 92 34.00 -25.10 6.17
CA PHE A 92 35.34 -25.67 6.32
C PHE A 92 35.35 -27.20 6.19
N PHE A 93 34.32 -27.87 6.71
CA PHE A 93 34.17 -29.31 6.56
C PHE A 93 34.03 -29.71 5.08
N ILE A 94 33.20 -29.00 4.31
CA ILE A 94 33.04 -29.25 2.87
C ILE A 94 34.33 -28.96 2.12
N TYR A 95 35.06 -27.89 2.47
CA TYR A 95 36.38 -27.61 1.92
C TYR A 95 37.39 -28.74 2.21
N GLY A 96 37.43 -29.23 3.45
CA GLY A 96 38.31 -30.35 3.83
C GLY A 96 37.97 -31.63 3.06
N LYS A 97 36.69 -31.90 2.86
CA LYS A 97 36.20 -33.04 2.06
C LYS A 97 36.53 -32.84 0.57
N SER A 98 36.35 -31.65 0.01
CA SER A 98 36.59 -31.36 -1.41
C SER A 98 38.06 -31.47 -1.80
N LYS A 99 39.01 -31.37 -0.86
CA LYS A 99 40.43 -31.68 -1.09
C LYS A 99 40.73 -33.18 -1.28
N LYS A 100 39.91 -34.06 -0.69
CA LYS A 100 40.17 -35.51 -0.64
C LYS A 100 39.41 -36.28 -1.72
N ILE A 101 38.45 -35.65 -2.40
CA ILE A 101 37.60 -36.29 -3.40
C ILE A 101 38.10 -36.04 -4.81
N THR A 102 37.84 -37.00 -5.69
CA THR A 102 38.07 -36.88 -7.13
C THR A 102 36.78 -36.53 -7.89
N ASP A 103 35.62 -36.65 -7.25
CA ASP A 103 34.31 -36.38 -7.84
C ASP A 103 33.51 -35.40 -6.96
N PRO A 104 33.26 -34.15 -7.43
CA PRO A 104 32.44 -33.17 -6.71
C PRO A 104 31.00 -33.65 -6.46
N TYR A 105 30.51 -34.62 -7.21
CA TYR A 105 29.18 -35.20 -6.98
C TYR A 105 29.03 -35.76 -5.55
N SER A 106 30.11 -36.25 -4.95
CA SER A 106 30.11 -36.87 -3.60
C SER A 106 29.86 -35.90 -2.44
N ILE A 107 29.87 -34.58 -2.69
CA ILE A 107 29.59 -33.54 -1.67
C ILE A 107 28.22 -32.89 -1.80
N LYS A 108 27.37 -33.33 -2.75
CA LYS A 108 26.03 -32.75 -2.97
C LYS A 108 25.16 -32.73 -1.71
N TRP A 109 25.14 -33.81 -0.93
CA TRP A 109 24.37 -33.87 0.32
C TRP A 109 24.87 -32.88 1.37
N SER A 110 26.19 -32.79 1.57
CA SER A 110 26.77 -31.81 2.49
C SER A 110 26.53 -30.37 2.01
N SER A 111 26.59 -30.12 0.71
CA SER A 111 26.26 -28.81 0.11
C SER A 111 24.78 -28.45 0.24
N THR A 112 23.88 -29.45 0.16
CA THR A 112 22.44 -29.25 0.39
C THR A 112 22.18 -28.90 1.85
N ALA A 113 22.78 -29.63 2.78
CA ALA A 113 22.68 -29.33 4.21
C ALA A 113 23.21 -27.91 4.52
N LEU A 114 24.31 -27.49 3.89
CA LEU A 114 24.83 -26.13 4.04
C LEU A 114 23.85 -25.08 3.53
N ILE A 115 23.20 -25.27 2.37
CA ILE A 115 22.18 -24.33 1.87
C ILE A 115 21.01 -24.21 2.83
N LEU A 116 20.53 -25.34 3.36
CA LEU A 116 19.44 -25.32 4.34
C LEU A 116 19.86 -24.59 5.62
N ALA A 117 21.09 -24.81 6.09
CA ALA A 117 21.64 -24.08 7.22
C ALA A 117 21.80 -22.58 6.94
N LEU A 118 22.24 -22.18 5.74
CA LEU A 118 22.36 -20.77 5.32
C LEU A 118 20.98 -20.09 5.27
N LEU A 119 19.97 -20.76 4.71
CA LEU A 119 18.60 -20.26 4.65
C LEU A 119 18.02 -20.08 6.05
N PHE A 120 18.19 -21.08 6.92
CA PHE A 120 17.74 -21.01 8.31
C PHE A 120 18.45 -19.91 9.10
N THR A 121 19.78 -19.84 9.00
CA THR A 121 20.60 -18.79 9.65
C THR A 121 20.22 -17.40 9.15
N GLY A 122 20.01 -17.24 7.84
CA GLY A 122 19.59 -16.00 7.20
C GLY A 122 18.19 -15.56 7.64
N HIS A 123 17.26 -16.51 7.79
CA HIS A 123 15.92 -16.23 8.33
C HIS A 123 15.99 -15.71 9.77
N LEU A 124 16.80 -16.34 10.64
CA LEU A 124 17.02 -15.84 12.00
C LEU A 124 17.65 -14.43 11.98
N GLY A 125 18.62 -14.19 11.10
CA GLY A 125 19.24 -12.86 10.94
C GLY A 125 18.25 -11.79 10.50
N GLY A 126 17.42 -12.10 9.50
CA GLY A 126 16.35 -11.21 9.03
C GLY A 126 15.30 -10.93 10.10
N THR A 127 14.99 -11.92 10.94
CA THR A 127 14.08 -11.76 12.08
C THR A 127 14.63 -10.78 13.12
N ILE A 128 15.94 -10.80 13.36
CA ILE A 128 16.61 -9.86 14.28
C ILE A 128 16.55 -8.43 13.74
N THR A 129 16.69 -8.23 12.42
CA THR A 129 16.78 -6.88 11.82
C THR A 129 15.44 -6.29 11.42
N HIS A 130 14.49 -7.12 10.97
CA HIS A 130 13.21 -6.68 10.42
C HIS A 130 12.00 -7.07 11.28
N GLY A 131 12.20 -7.86 12.34
CA GLY A 131 11.12 -8.41 13.14
C GLY A 131 10.56 -9.70 12.56
N GLU A 132 9.73 -10.38 13.35
CA GLU A 132 9.08 -11.60 12.91
C GLU A 132 7.98 -11.34 11.90
N GLY A 133 7.83 -12.29 10.98
CA GLY A 133 6.78 -12.21 9.98
C GLY A 133 7.06 -11.23 8.86
N TYR A 134 8.18 -10.49 8.84
CA TYR A 134 8.53 -9.55 7.76
C TYR A 134 8.37 -10.15 6.35
N PHE A 135 8.77 -11.41 6.14
CA PHE A 135 8.61 -12.09 4.85
C PHE A 135 7.18 -12.59 4.60
N THR A 136 6.41 -12.84 5.64
CA THR A 136 5.02 -13.31 5.54
C THR A 136 4.01 -12.17 5.54
N GLU A 137 4.35 -10.97 6.00
CA GLU A 137 3.47 -9.79 6.06
C GLU A 137 2.91 -9.40 4.68
N GLY A 138 3.67 -9.60 3.61
CA GLY A 138 3.22 -9.37 2.23
C GLY A 138 2.45 -10.53 1.61
N MET A 139 2.27 -11.64 2.32
CA MET A 139 1.56 -12.83 1.80
C MET A 139 0.06 -12.75 2.11
N PRO A 140 -0.81 -13.34 1.26
CA PRO A 140 -2.22 -13.51 1.59
C PRO A 140 -2.41 -14.32 2.90
N GLU A 141 -3.47 -14.02 3.67
CA GLU A 141 -3.72 -14.55 5.02
C GLU A 141 -3.63 -16.08 5.15
N ASN A 142 -4.10 -16.81 4.13
CA ASN A 142 -4.04 -18.27 4.08
C ASN A 142 -2.61 -18.83 3.99
N LEU A 143 -1.65 -18.05 3.50
CA LEU A 143 -0.24 -18.41 3.45
C LEU A 143 0.50 -17.98 4.72
N GLN A 144 0.11 -16.86 5.34
CA GLN A 144 0.69 -16.41 6.62
C GLN A 144 0.52 -17.46 7.72
N THR A 145 -0.71 -17.97 7.86
CA THR A 145 -1.07 -19.01 8.83
C THR A 145 -0.35 -20.34 8.57
N LEU A 146 -0.07 -20.67 7.31
CA LEU A 146 0.65 -21.89 6.92
C LEU A 146 2.13 -21.86 7.30
N PHE A 147 2.76 -20.68 7.27
CA PHE A 147 4.16 -20.49 7.66
C PHE A 147 4.35 -20.14 9.14
N GLY A 148 3.31 -20.34 9.97
CA GLY A 148 3.36 -20.06 11.41
C GLY A 148 3.45 -18.57 11.74
N GLY A 149 3.20 -17.70 10.77
CA GLY A 149 3.01 -16.28 11.00
C GLY A 149 1.69 -16.08 11.74
N ALA A 150 1.73 -15.37 12.86
CA ALA A 150 0.52 -14.71 13.34
C ALA A 150 0.08 -13.73 12.25
N PRO A 151 -1.23 -13.59 11.96
CA PRO A 151 -1.69 -12.42 11.22
C PRO A 151 -1.09 -11.21 11.95
N SER A 152 -0.28 -10.43 11.25
CA SER A 152 0.24 -9.17 11.77
C SER A 152 -0.80 -8.12 11.40
N PRO A 153 -1.74 -7.74 12.28
CA PRO A 153 -2.41 -6.47 12.11
C PRO A 153 -1.45 -5.40 12.62
N ALA A 154 -0.39 -5.12 11.86
CA ALA A 154 0.03 -3.73 11.70
C ALA A 154 -0.99 -3.01 10.79
N ALA A 155 -2.28 -3.28 10.99
CA ALA A 155 -3.35 -2.52 10.40
C ALA A 155 -3.17 -1.10 10.94
N GLN A 156 -2.90 -0.19 10.02
CA GLN A 156 -2.93 1.23 10.34
C GLN A 156 -4.28 1.55 10.96
N LEU A 157 -4.35 2.59 11.80
CA LEU A 157 -5.62 3.02 12.36
C LEU A 157 -6.63 3.23 11.23
N THR A 158 -7.72 2.47 11.27
CA THR A 158 -8.86 2.62 10.37
C THR A 158 -10.13 2.65 11.20
N LEU A 159 -10.99 3.62 10.92
CA LEU A 159 -12.22 3.88 11.65
C LEU A 159 -13.43 3.69 10.71
N PRO A 160 -14.56 3.16 11.18
CA PRO A 160 -15.81 3.23 10.44
C PRO A 160 -16.32 4.69 10.39
N GLU A 161 -16.99 5.08 9.30
CA GLU A 161 -17.60 6.41 9.19
C GLU A 161 -18.85 6.55 10.09
N GLU A 162 -19.59 5.46 10.25
CA GLU A 162 -20.76 5.38 11.14
C GLU A 162 -20.41 4.63 12.44
N GLY A 163 -20.93 5.11 13.57
CA GLY A 163 -20.79 4.43 14.87
C GLY A 163 -19.39 4.49 15.49
N TRP A 164 -18.52 5.37 15.00
CA TRP A 164 -17.17 5.57 15.55
C TRP A 164 -17.19 5.98 17.02
N GLU A 165 -18.29 6.59 17.49
CA GLU A 165 -18.46 7.04 18.87
C GLU A 165 -18.44 5.89 19.87
N GLU A 166 -18.90 4.71 19.45
CA GLU A 166 -19.06 3.52 20.31
C GLU A 166 -17.80 2.64 20.37
N LEU A 167 -16.74 3.02 19.67
CA LEU A 167 -15.47 2.29 19.67
C LEU A 167 -14.79 2.33 21.03
N ALA A 168 -14.19 1.23 21.45
CA ALA A 168 -13.30 1.20 22.60
C ALA A 168 -12.05 2.02 22.28
N TYR A 169 -11.88 3.14 22.98
CA TYR A 169 -10.84 4.12 22.64
C TYR A 169 -9.44 3.50 22.73
N TYR A 170 -9.16 2.70 23.76
CA TYR A 170 -7.87 2.06 23.87
C TYR A 170 -7.65 0.98 22.80
N GLU A 171 -8.50 -0.05 22.77
CA GLU A 171 -8.26 -1.23 21.92
C GLU A 171 -8.41 -0.96 20.42
N GLU A 172 -9.31 -0.06 20.03
CA GLU A 172 -9.64 0.18 18.62
C GLU A 172 -8.96 1.43 18.05
N VAL A 173 -8.33 2.27 18.88
CA VAL A 173 -7.66 3.50 18.44
C VAL A 173 -6.22 3.59 18.93
N VAL A 174 -6.01 3.60 20.25
CA VAL A 174 -4.67 3.78 20.85
C VAL A 174 -3.76 2.60 20.52
N GLN A 175 -4.23 1.37 20.73
CA GLN A 175 -3.46 0.16 20.51
C GLN A 175 -3.00 0.03 19.04
N PRO A 176 -3.85 0.24 18.01
CA PRO A 176 -3.39 0.30 16.61
C PRO A 176 -2.30 1.35 16.33
N ILE A 177 -2.38 2.53 16.96
CA ILE A 177 -1.33 3.55 16.84
C ILE A 177 -0.01 3.05 17.44
N LEU A 178 -0.04 2.41 18.62
CA LEU A 178 1.13 1.82 19.26
C LEU A 178 1.69 0.64 18.46
N ASN A 179 0.82 -0.21 17.88
CA ASN A 179 1.21 -1.34 17.04
C ASN A 179 2.03 -0.85 15.84
N SER A 180 1.50 0.14 15.12
CA SER A 180 2.09 0.61 13.85
C SER A 180 3.36 1.45 14.03
N ASN A 181 3.53 2.13 15.15
CA ASN A 181 4.65 3.05 15.36
C ASN A 181 5.70 2.53 16.36
N CYS A 182 5.33 1.68 17.32
CA CYS A 182 6.20 1.37 18.46
C CYS A 182 6.59 -0.11 18.58
N GLN A 183 5.70 -1.04 18.21
CA GLN A 183 5.92 -2.47 18.48
C GLN A 183 7.02 -3.12 17.67
N SER A 184 7.55 -2.49 16.61
CA SER A 184 8.75 -3.01 15.94
C SER A 184 9.97 -3.13 16.88
N CYS A 185 10.01 -2.32 17.94
CA CYS A 185 11.10 -2.28 18.94
C CYS A 185 10.65 -2.50 20.39
N HIS A 186 9.35 -2.48 20.68
CA HIS A 186 8.78 -2.60 22.03
C HIS A 186 7.71 -3.69 22.07
N ASN A 187 8.14 -4.94 22.04
CA ASN A 187 7.30 -6.13 22.04
C ASN A 187 7.92 -7.26 22.89
N PRO A 188 7.25 -8.40 23.11
CA PRO A 188 7.76 -9.45 23.98
C PRO A 188 9.14 -10.04 23.59
N ARG A 189 9.50 -9.97 22.30
CA ARG A 189 10.73 -10.54 21.72
C ARG A 189 11.84 -9.49 21.52
N ASN A 190 11.47 -8.23 21.35
CA ASN A 190 12.37 -7.10 21.22
C ASN A 190 11.94 -6.01 22.22
N LYS A 191 12.58 -6.00 23.39
CA LYS A 191 12.26 -5.10 24.51
C LYS A 191 13.32 -4.01 24.65
N LYS A 192 13.43 -3.11 23.68
CA LYS A 192 14.39 -2.00 23.81
C LYS A 192 14.05 -1.16 25.05
N GLY A 193 15.04 -0.91 25.90
CA GLY A 193 14.85 -0.24 27.20
C GLY A 193 13.94 -1.02 28.16
N GLY A 194 13.87 -2.35 28.02
CA GLY A 194 13.02 -3.24 28.83
C GLY A 194 11.51 -3.07 28.60
N LEU A 195 11.10 -2.30 27.59
CA LEU A 195 9.71 -1.90 27.38
C LEU A 195 8.98 -2.79 26.37
N ASP A 196 7.72 -3.11 26.68
CA ASP A 196 6.79 -3.87 25.86
C ASP A 196 5.44 -3.14 25.79
N LEU A 197 4.99 -2.82 24.58
CA LEU A 197 3.75 -2.06 24.30
C LEU A 197 2.72 -2.93 23.57
N SER A 198 2.88 -4.26 23.61
CA SER A 198 2.00 -5.22 22.93
C SER A 198 0.65 -5.44 23.60
N THR A 199 0.58 -5.18 24.91
CA THR A 199 -0.60 -5.44 25.72
C THR A 199 -0.78 -4.36 26.77
N LYS A 200 -2.02 -4.18 27.24
CA LYS A 200 -2.37 -3.29 28.36
C LYS A 200 -1.53 -3.57 29.60
N GLU A 201 -1.35 -4.85 29.96
CA GLU A 201 -0.59 -5.25 31.15
C GLU A 201 0.89 -4.89 31.03
N ALA A 202 1.48 -5.07 29.83
CA ALA A 202 2.86 -4.71 29.57
C ALA A 202 3.08 -3.20 29.53
N LEU A 203 2.14 -2.45 28.95
CA LEU A 203 2.16 -0.98 28.92
C LEU A 203 2.18 -0.39 30.34
N LEU A 204 1.35 -0.91 31.24
CA LEU A 204 1.28 -0.48 32.64
C LEU A 204 2.53 -0.86 33.46
N LYS A 205 3.22 -1.94 33.08
CA LYS A 205 4.46 -2.36 33.74
C LYS A 205 5.62 -1.39 33.50
N GLY A 206 5.64 -0.73 32.34
CA GLY A 206 6.71 0.19 31.95
C GLY A 206 8.02 -0.50 31.58
N GLY A 207 9.10 0.28 31.51
CA GLY A 207 10.43 -0.18 31.10
C GLY A 207 11.50 0.13 32.15
N GLU A 208 12.77 0.07 31.73
CA GLU A 208 13.94 0.35 32.59
C GLU A 208 13.95 1.79 33.12
N ASN A 209 13.34 2.72 32.39
CA ASN A 209 13.20 4.13 32.78
C ASN A 209 11.95 4.40 33.63
N GLY A 210 11.29 3.36 34.14
CA GLY A 210 10.08 3.45 34.96
C GLY A 210 8.78 3.41 34.14
N PRO A 211 7.68 3.95 34.70
CA PRO A 211 6.37 3.86 34.07
C PRO A 211 6.30 4.67 32.77
N VAL A 212 5.65 4.08 31.76
CA VAL A 212 5.43 4.76 30.47
C VAL A 212 4.28 5.75 30.54
N ILE A 213 3.29 5.46 31.38
CA ILE A 213 2.17 6.32 31.72
C ILE A 213 2.33 6.75 33.17
N ASP A 214 2.47 8.04 33.42
CA ASP A 214 2.50 8.60 34.77
C ASP A 214 1.04 8.78 35.25
N PRO A 215 0.59 8.05 36.29
CA PRO A 215 -0.78 8.12 36.77
C PRO A 215 -1.12 9.44 37.49
N HIS A 216 -0.12 10.28 37.78
CA HIS A 216 -0.30 11.58 38.41
C HIS A 216 -0.18 12.72 37.39
N GLN A 217 0.55 12.52 36.29
CA GLN A 217 0.81 13.53 35.27
C GLN A 217 0.77 12.93 33.86
N PHE A 218 -0.42 12.53 33.40
CA PHE A 218 -0.61 11.85 32.12
C PHE A 218 0.05 12.55 30.92
N LEU A 219 -0.06 13.87 30.82
CA LEU A 219 0.57 14.64 29.73
C LEU A 219 2.09 14.79 29.83
N LYS A 220 2.70 14.40 30.94
CA LYS A 220 4.16 14.31 31.10
C LYS A 220 4.67 12.87 31.03
N SER A 221 3.78 11.92 30.74
CA SER A 221 4.12 10.53 30.52
C SER A 221 5.21 10.40 29.47
N SER A 222 6.17 9.51 29.72
CA SER A 222 7.26 9.28 28.76
C SER A 222 6.76 8.79 27.40
N LEU A 223 5.57 8.19 27.35
CA LEU A 223 4.86 7.85 26.12
C LEU A 223 4.76 9.04 25.16
N ILE A 224 4.24 10.18 25.64
CA ILE A 224 3.99 11.36 24.81
C ILE A 224 5.23 12.25 24.70
N SER A 225 5.94 12.45 25.81
CA SER A 225 7.05 13.39 25.84
C SER A 225 8.18 12.99 24.89
N ARG A 226 8.44 11.69 24.72
CA ARG A 226 9.47 11.18 23.79
C ARG A 226 9.10 11.36 22.32
N MET A 227 7.81 11.30 21.98
CA MET A 227 7.31 11.56 20.62
C MET A 227 7.38 13.04 20.25
N GLU A 228 7.29 13.93 21.24
CA GLU A 228 7.35 15.39 21.04
C GLU A 228 8.77 15.96 20.99
N LEU A 229 9.79 15.18 21.35
CA LEU A 229 11.19 15.60 21.24
C LEU A 229 11.58 15.90 19.78
N PRO A 230 12.57 16.78 19.54
CA PRO A 230 13.18 16.95 18.23
C PRO A 230 13.64 15.61 17.64
N ARG A 231 13.46 15.41 16.33
CA ARG A 231 13.70 14.10 15.68
C ARG A 231 15.16 13.63 15.78
N ASP A 232 16.09 14.57 15.92
CA ASP A 232 17.52 14.34 16.09
C ASP A 232 17.94 14.09 17.54
N HIS A 233 17.02 14.21 18.49
CA HIS A 233 17.28 13.94 19.90
C HIS A 233 17.43 12.44 20.16
N GLU A 234 18.41 12.03 20.97
CA GLU A 234 18.70 10.61 21.22
C GLU A 234 17.53 9.85 21.88
N ASP A 235 16.79 10.52 22.76
CA ASP A 235 15.57 9.96 23.38
C ASP A 235 14.30 10.03 22.53
N HIS A 236 14.36 10.60 21.32
CA HIS A 236 13.19 10.68 20.44
C HIS A 236 12.74 9.28 20.03
N MET A 237 11.46 9.00 20.26
CA MET A 237 10.84 7.72 19.92
C MET A 237 9.56 7.98 19.14
N PRO A 238 9.33 7.29 18.00
CA PRO A 238 10.21 6.30 17.36
C PRO A 238 11.51 6.92 16.81
N PRO A 239 12.63 6.17 16.67
CA PRO A 239 13.85 6.71 16.07
C PRO A 239 13.60 7.31 14.68
N SER A 240 14.37 8.32 14.29
CA SER A 240 14.15 9.08 13.03
C SER A 240 13.99 8.21 11.77
N GLU A 241 14.70 7.09 11.71
CA GLU A 241 14.70 6.12 10.60
C GLU A 241 13.43 5.25 10.54
N LYS A 242 12.58 5.31 11.57
CA LYS A 242 11.33 4.54 11.69
C LYS A 242 10.14 5.42 11.37
N ARG A 243 9.00 4.76 11.06
CA ARG A 243 7.70 5.41 10.87
C ARG A 243 7.42 6.28 12.10
N GLN A 244 7.07 7.53 11.84
CA GLN A 244 6.63 8.46 12.86
C GLN A 244 5.11 8.47 12.94
N PRO A 245 4.54 8.66 14.13
CA PRO A 245 3.12 8.93 14.27
C PRO A 245 2.72 10.14 13.42
N LYS A 246 1.57 10.05 12.76
CA LYS A 246 0.95 11.23 12.14
C LYS A 246 0.57 12.24 13.21
N LYS A 247 0.39 13.50 12.81
CA LYS A 247 -0.04 14.56 13.73
C LYS A 247 -1.36 14.20 14.41
N GLU A 248 -2.29 13.64 13.66
CA GLU A 248 -3.62 13.24 14.13
C GLU A 248 -3.55 12.03 15.06
N GLU A 249 -2.69 11.04 14.77
CA GLU A 249 -2.40 9.92 15.69
C GLU A 249 -1.85 10.44 17.03
N LEU A 250 -0.92 11.41 16.99
CA LEU A 250 -0.36 12.03 18.20
C LEU A 250 -1.42 12.79 19.01
N GLN A 251 -2.33 13.51 18.34
CA GLN A 251 -3.45 14.18 19.03
C GLN A 251 -4.41 13.16 19.66
N LEU A 252 -4.69 12.04 19.00
CA LEU A 252 -5.52 10.97 19.56
C LEU A 252 -4.86 10.30 20.77
N LEU A 253 -3.54 10.11 20.78
CA LEU A 253 -2.82 9.63 21.96
C LEU A 253 -2.86 10.64 23.11
N ARG A 254 -2.67 11.93 22.79
CA ARG A 254 -2.74 13.02 23.77
C ARG A 254 -4.11 13.11 24.42
N LEU A 255 -5.17 13.09 23.61
CA LEU A 255 -6.55 13.13 24.10
C LEU A 255 -6.86 11.94 25.00
N TRP A 256 -6.36 10.74 24.68
CA TRP A 256 -6.51 9.57 25.53
C TRP A 256 -5.82 9.76 26.89
N LEU A 257 -4.61 10.33 26.91
CA LEU A 257 -3.89 10.68 28.14
C LEU A 257 -4.61 11.78 28.94
N GLU A 258 -5.20 12.78 28.28
CA GLU A 258 -6.03 13.81 28.92
C GLU A 258 -7.28 13.22 29.59
N ASN A 259 -7.77 12.09 29.08
CA ASN A 259 -8.83 11.28 29.68
C ASN A 259 -8.28 10.16 30.58
N GLU A 260 -7.25 10.47 31.35
CA GLU A 260 -6.65 9.63 32.40
C GLU A 260 -6.15 8.26 31.92
N ALA A 261 -5.78 8.16 30.63
CA ALA A 261 -5.35 6.91 30.00
C ALA A 261 -6.35 5.76 30.23
N SER A 262 -7.65 6.07 30.23
CA SER A 262 -8.69 5.09 30.54
C SER A 262 -8.79 4.01 29.48
N PHE A 263 -8.80 2.75 29.92
CA PHE A 263 -8.94 1.58 29.04
C PHE A 263 -10.39 1.23 28.72
N ASP A 264 -11.34 1.75 29.50
CA ASP A 264 -12.77 1.42 29.39
C ASP A 264 -13.57 2.55 28.70
N LEU A 265 -12.89 3.62 28.29
CA LEU A 265 -13.50 4.80 27.67
C LEU A 265 -13.90 4.54 26.21
N LYS A 266 -15.07 5.05 25.83
CA LYS A 266 -15.51 5.08 24.43
C LYS A 266 -14.96 6.30 23.70
N LEU A 267 -14.63 6.16 22.42
CA LEU A 267 -14.03 7.23 21.63
C LEU A 267 -14.92 8.49 21.59
N GLY A 268 -16.23 8.33 21.41
CA GLY A 268 -17.17 9.46 21.40
C GLY A 268 -17.26 10.19 22.74
N ALA A 269 -17.09 9.47 23.86
CA ALA A 269 -17.10 10.06 25.19
C ALA A 269 -15.88 10.96 25.45
N ALA A 270 -14.75 10.70 24.77
CA ALA A 270 -13.57 11.55 24.82
C ALA A 270 -13.70 12.85 24.01
N LYS A 271 -14.76 12.99 23.19
CA LYS A 271 -15.06 14.18 22.37
C LYS A 271 -13.88 14.63 21.47
N PRO A 272 -13.35 13.76 20.60
CA PRO A 272 -12.29 14.12 19.68
C PRO A 272 -12.75 15.18 18.66
N GLU A 273 -11.81 16.00 18.17
CA GLU A 273 -12.09 16.86 17.03
C GLU A 273 -12.18 16.02 15.74
N MET A 274 -13.22 16.24 14.92
CA MET A 274 -13.43 15.46 13.68
C MET A 274 -12.23 15.49 12.73
N LYS A 275 -11.50 16.61 12.67
CA LYS A 275 -10.28 16.74 11.87
C LYS A 275 -9.19 15.71 12.22
N TRP A 276 -9.21 15.15 13.43
CA TRP A 276 -8.29 14.10 13.86
C TRP A 276 -8.75 12.70 13.42
N LEU A 277 -10.05 12.50 13.16
CA LEU A 277 -10.61 11.21 12.77
C LEU A 277 -10.71 11.03 11.25
N GLU A 278 -11.03 12.12 10.53
CA GLU A 278 -11.25 12.14 9.07
C GLU A 278 -10.20 11.37 8.23
N PRO A 279 -8.89 11.45 8.51
CA PRO A 279 -7.88 10.74 7.73
C PRO A 279 -7.89 9.22 7.91
N PHE A 280 -8.58 8.72 8.93
CA PHE A 280 -8.61 7.31 9.30
C PHE A 280 -9.94 6.64 8.93
N PHE A 281 -10.96 7.38 8.50
CA PHE A 281 -12.21 6.75 8.07
C PHE A 281 -11.98 5.85 6.86
N GLN A 282 -12.45 4.60 6.97
CA GLN A 282 -12.52 3.67 5.86
C GLN A 282 -13.51 4.22 4.84
N ARG A 283 -12.98 4.94 3.86
CA ARG A 283 -13.75 5.27 2.66
C ARG A 283 -13.76 4.00 1.84
N GLU A 284 -14.90 3.33 1.78
CA GLU A 284 -15.14 2.40 0.69
C GLU A 284 -14.98 3.21 -0.60
N GLU A 285 -13.84 3.05 -1.29
CA GLU A 285 -13.72 3.54 -2.65
C GLU A 285 -14.74 2.75 -3.48
N ILE A 286 -15.96 3.28 -3.59
CA ILE A 286 -16.93 2.80 -4.56
C ILE A 286 -16.24 2.96 -5.91
N ALA A 287 -15.79 1.83 -6.49
CA ALA A 287 -15.07 1.81 -7.75
C ALA A 287 -15.85 2.69 -8.75
N PHE A 288 -15.15 3.67 -9.34
CA PHE A 288 -15.82 4.63 -10.21
C PHE A 288 -16.53 3.90 -11.35
N TYR A 289 -15.87 2.91 -11.96
CA TYR A 289 -16.45 2.00 -12.96
C TYR A 289 -16.94 0.68 -12.34
N PRO A 290 -18.01 0.06 -12.87
CA PRO A 290 -18.53 -1.22 -12.40
C PRO A 290 -17.54 -2.36 -12.64
N THR A 291 -17.44 -3.30 -11.70
CA THR A 291 -16.70 -4.55 -11.87
C THR A 291 -17.58 -5.57 -12.62
N ALA A 292 -17.09 -6.09 -13.74
CA ALA A 292 -17.79 -7.10 -14.53
C ALA A 292 -16.80 -8.14 -15.08
N PRO A 293 -17.14 -9.44 -15.07
CA PRO A 293 -16.29 -10.51 -15.60
C PRO A 293 -16.35 -10.52 -17.14
N LEU A 294 -15.76 -9.51 -17.76
CA LEU A 294 -15.74 -9.35 -19.19
C LEU A 294 -14.53 -10.06 -19.80
N SER A 295 -14.74 -10.61 -21.00
CA SER A 295 -13.61 -11.05 -21.83
C SER A 295 -12.93 -9.84 -22.48
N PRO A 296 -11.59 -9.84 -22.61
CA PRO A 296 -10.87 -8.83 -23.36
C PRO A 296 -11.33 -8.79 -24.82
N VAL A 297 -11.46 -7.59 -25.37
CA VAL A 297 -11.73 -7.41 -26.81
C VAL A 297 -10.43 -7.63 -27.58
N ALA A 298 -10.50 -8.40 -28.67
CA ALA A 298 -9.34 -8.65 -29.52
C ALA A 298 -8.78 -7.34 -30.12
N GLU A 299 -7.46 -7.19 -30.09
CA GLU A 299 -6.78 -5.97 -30.56
C GLU A 299 -7.08 -5.66 -32.03
N ASP A 300 -7.24 -6.67 -32.88
CA ASP A 300 -7.63 -6.48 -34.28
C ASP A 300 -8.99 -5.80 -34.43
N SER A 301 -9.93 -6.07 -33.53
CA SER A 301 -11.24 -5.41 -33.52
C SER A 301 -11.11 -3.94 -33.11
N LEU A 302 -10.30 -3.65 -32.10
CA LEU A 302 -10.02 -2.27 -31.67
C LEU A 302 -9.29 -1.49 -32.79
N ALA A 303 -8.31 -2.12 -33.45
CA ALA A 303 -7.58 -1.52 -34.56
C ALA A 303 -8.50 -1.18 -35.75
N ARG A 304 -9.52 -2.00 -36.04
CA ARG A 304 -10.52 -1.69 -37.08
C ARG A 304 -11.33 -0.44 -36.71
N LEU A 305 -11.79 -0.32 -35.46
CA LEU A 305 -12.53 0.86 -35.00
C LEU A 305 -11.67 2.13 -35.07
N ARG A 306 -10.38 2.03 -34.70
CA ARG A 306 -9.44 3.15 -34.82
C ARG A 306 -9.23 3.62 -36.27
N LYS A 307 -9.25 2.69 -37.23
CA LYS A 307 -9.18 3.04 -38.66
C LYS A 307 -10.43 3.75 -39.17
N VAL A 308 -11.60 3.48 -38.58
CA VAL A 308 -12.86 4.15 -38.94
C VAL A 308 -12.94 5.57 -38.39
N GLY A 309 -12.20 5.87 -37.31
CA GLY A 309 -12.11 7.21 -36.72
C GLY A 309 -12.29 7.26 -35.21
N PHE A 310 -12.72 6.15 -34.59
CA PHE A 310 -12.88 6.09 -33.14
C PHE A 310 -11.53 6.09 -32.41
N TYR A 311 -11.42 6.87 -31.35
CA TYR A 311 -10.38 6.65 -30.35
C TYR A 311 -10.86 5.61 -29.35
N VAL A 312 -10.23 4.43 -29.32
CA VAL A 312 -10.61 3.32 -28.42
C VAL A 312 -9.41 2.78 -27.65
N GLU A 313 -9.51 2.76 -26.33
CA GLU A 313 -8.46 2.26 -25.42
C GLU A 313 -9.07 1.58 -24.17
N PRO A 314 -8.36 0.63 -23.53
CA PRO A 314 -8.68 0.20 -22.18
C PRO A 314 -8.55 1.35 -21.17
N ILE A 315 -9.43 1.38 -20.16
CA ILE A 315 -9.35 2.42 -19.11
C ILE A 315 -8.08 2.31 -18.24
N ALA A 316 -7.45 1.15 -18.22
CA ALA A 316 -6.22 0.84 -17.51
C ALA A 316 -5.54 -0.37 -18.15
N GLN A 317 -4.24 -0.53 -17.94
CA GLN A 317 -3.49 -1.68 -18.46
C GLN A 317 -4.09 -3.00 -17.92
N GLY A 318 -4.43 -3.93 -18.82
CA GLY A 318 -5.07 -5.21 -18.47
C GLY A 318 -6.58 -5.13 -18.19
N SER A 319 -7.20 -3.94 -18.27
CA SER A 319 -8.65 -3.82 -18.13
C SER A 319 -9.37 -4.29 -19.39
N SER A 320 -10.50 -4.99 -19.20
CA SER A 320 -11.44 -5.30 -20.29
C SER A 320 -12.45 -4.18 -20.52
N LEU A 321 -12.46 -3.14 -19.68
CA LEU A 321 -13.33 -1.99 -19.82
C LEU A 321 -12.70 -0.96 -20.75
N LEU A 322 -13.51 -0.40 -21.64
CA LEU A 322 -13.09 0.44 -22.74
C LEU A 322 -13.60 1.88 -22.59
N LYS A 323 -12.73 2.79 -23.01
CA LYS A 323 -13.03 4.19 -23.29
C LYS A 323 -13.10 4.37 -24.81
N VAL A 324 -14.20 4.94 -25.27
CA VAL A 324 -14.44 5.28 -26.68
C VAL A 324 -14.66 6.79 -26.79
N SER A 325 -13.98 7.44 -27.72
CA SER A 325 -14.15 8.85 -28.03
C SER A 325 -14.21 9.08 -29.53
N CYS A 326 -15.10 9.96 -29.95
CA CYS A 326 -15.26 10.41 -31.33
C CYS A 326 -14.52 11.71 -31.61
N ILE A 327 -13.51 12.08 -30.81
CA ILE A 327 -12.74 13.32 -30.98
C ILE A 327 -12.10 13.46 -32.37
N ASN A 328 -11.78 12.34 -33.01
CA ASN A 328 -11.24 12.30 -34.38
C ASN A 328 -12.31 11.98 -35.44
N PHE A 329 -13.59 12.04 -35.07
CA PHE A 329 -14.72 11.64 -35.92
C PHE A 329 -15.92 12.62 -35.79
N PRO A 330 -15.76 13.90 -36.19
CA PRO A 330 -16.79 14.93 -36.02
C PRO A 330 -18.06 14.71 -36.87
N ASP A 331 -17.93 14.01 -38.00
CA ASP A 331 -19.06 13.67 -38.88
C ASP A 331 -19.91 12.48 -38.38
N PHE A 332 -19.59 11.95 -37.20
CA PHE A 332 -20.31 10.85 -36.58
C PHE A 332 -21.78 11.23 -36.34
N GLN A 333 -22.69 10.37 -36.80
CA GLN A 333 -24.15 10.50 -36.71
C GLN A 333 -24.77 9.32 -35.95
N ASP A 334 -26.07 9.41 -35.65
CA ASP A 334 -26.79 8.43 -34.83
C ASP A 334 -26.73 6.99 -35.38
N GLN A 335 -26.56 6.79 -36.69
CA GLN A 335 -26.45 5.47 -37.31
C GLN A 335 -25.08 4.82 -37.08
N ASN A 336 -24.02 5.62 -36.93
CA ASN A 336 -22.65 5.14 -36.76
C ASN A 336 -22.42 4.42 -35.42
N LEU A 337 -23.31 4.60 -34.43
CA LEU A 337 -23.23 3.85 -33.17
C LEU A 337 -23.26 2.33 -33.39
N GLY A 338 -23.86 1.86 -34.49
CA GLY A 338 -23.87 0.45 -34.88
C GLY A 338 -22.48 -0.16 -35.07
N ASP A 339 -21.47 0.65 -35.40
CA ASP A 339 -20.08 0.18 -35.57
C ASP A 339 -19.50 -0.35 -34.24
N LEU A 340 -20.04 0.10 -33.11
CA LEU A 340 -19.61 -0.31 -31.76
C LEU A 340 -20.33 -1.57 -31.23
N ALA A 341 -21.23 -2.18 -32.01
CA ALA A 341 -22.05 -3.32 -31.56
C ALA A 341 -21.21 -4.49 -31.00
N SER A 342 -20.01 -4.70 -31.53
CA SER A 342 -19.10 -5.77 -31.09
C SER A 342 -18.41 -5.51 -29.74
N ILE A 343 -18.44 -4.26 -29.24
CA ILE A 343 -17.75 -3.86 -27.99
C ILE A 343 -18.65 -3.21 -26.96
N GLN A 344 -19.96 -3.08 -27.22
CA GLN A 344 -20.91 -2.36 -26.37
C GLN A 344 -20.95 -2.82 -24.90
N ALA A 345 -20.71 -4.11 -24.64
CA ALA A 345 -20.64 -4.66 -23.28
C ALA A 345 -19.40 -4.21 -22.49
N ASN A 346 -18.35 -3.76 -23.18
CA ASN A 346 -17.07 -3.37 -22.59
C ASN A 346 -16.96 -1.85 -22.40
N VAL A 347 -17.80 -1.04 -23.04
CA VAL A 347 -17.66 0.42 -23.02
C VAL A 347 -18.24 1.02 -21.74
N VAL A 348 -17.39 1.71 -20.99
CA VAL A 348 -17.76 2.41 -19.74
C VAL A 348 -17.66 3.93 -19.85
N TYR A 349 -16.89 4.42 -20.82
CA TYR A 349 -16.75 5.83 -21.14
C TYR A 349 -17.04 6.00 -22.62
N LEU A 350 -18.04 6.81 -22.94
CA LEU A 350 -18.40 7.15 -24.31
C LEU A 350 -18.42 8.67 -24.48
N ASP A 351 -17.58 9.15 -25.38
CA ASP A 351 -17.48 10.56 -25.72
C ASP A 351 -17.89 10.79 -27.17
N LEU A 352 -19.06 11.41 -27.33
CA LEU A 352 -19.65 11.82 -28.59
C LEU A 352 -19.63 13.35 -28.73
N GLY A 353 -18.83 14.04 -27.92
CA GLY A 353 -18.78 15.50 -27.95
C GLY A 353 -18.30 16.03 -29.30
N GLY A 354 -18.90 17.12 -29.77
CA GLY A 354 -18.57 17.75 -31.06
C GLY A 354 -18.97 16.96 -32.30
N THR A 355 -19.84 15.95 -32.16
CA THR A 355 -20.36 15.14 -33.28
C THR A 355 -21.76 15.62 -33.73
N GLN A 356 -22.30 15.03 -34.80
CA GLN A 356 -23.62 15.35 -35.37
C GLN A 356 -24.77 14.54 -34.75
N VAL A 357 -24.59 13.99 -33.55
CA VAL A 357 -25.63 13.16 -32.90
C VAL A 357 -26.81 13.99 -32.43
N THR A 358 -27.99 13.38 -32.48
CA THR A 358 -29.28 13.95 -32.06
C THR A 358 -29.88 13.12 -30.93
N ASP A 359 -31.05 13.50 -30.40
CA ASP A 359 -31.81 12.72 -29.41
C ASP A 359 -32.09 11.26 -29.82
N GLN A 360 -31.97 10.88 -31.09
CA GLN A 360 -32.11 9.48 -31.51
C GLN A 360 -30.99 8.59 -30.96
N ILE A 361 -29.81 9.12 -30.67
CA ILE A 361 -28.71 8.35 -30.08
C ILE A 361 -29.10 7.81 -28.70
N LEU A 362 -29.84 8.60 -27.92
CA LEU A 362 -30.13 8.33 -26.49
C LEU A 362 -30.93 7.04 -26.31
N VAL A 363 -31.80 6.71 -27.27
CA VAL A 363 -32.61 5.48 -27.27
C VAL A 363 -31.75 4.24 -27.50
N LYS A 364 -30.64 4.37 -28.24
CA LYS A 364 -29.73 3.26 -28.57
C LYS A 364 -28.70 3.01 -27.47
N LEU A 365 -28.45 3.98 -26.59
CA LEU A 365 -27.46 3.85 -25.52
C LEU A 365 -27.81 2.76 -24.49
N LYS A 366 -29.06 2.31 -24.42
CA LYS A 366 -29.47 1.17 -23.59
C LYS A 366 -28.65 -0.11 -23.82
N ASP A 367 -28.03 -0.24 -25.00
CA ASP A 367 -27.20 -1.40 -25.37
C ASP A 367 -25.79 -1.36 -24.74
N PHE A 368 -25.47 -0.30 -23.98
CA PHE A 368 -24.21 -0.06 -23.28
C PHE A 368 -24.41 -0.19 -21.74
N PRO A 369 -24.56 -1.41 -21.20
CA PRO A 369 -25.03 -1.64 -19.84
C PRO A 369 -24.08 -1.15 -18.74
N LEU A 370 -22.80 -0.98 -19.05
CA LEU A 370 -21.76 -0.53 -18.10
C LEU A 370 -21.40 0.96 -18.27
N LEU A 371 -22.12 1.70 -19.12
CA LEU A 371 -21.80 3.09 -19.40
C LEU A 371 -21.89 3.92 -18.11
N THR A 372 -20.74 4.50 -17.73
CA THR A 372 -20.53 5.24 -16.49
C THR A 372 -20.32 6.73 -16.75
N VAL A 373 -19.66 7.05 -17.86
CA VAL A 373 -19.43 8.43 -18.32
C VAL A 373 -19.94 8.59 -19.74
N LEU A 374 -20.82 9.56 -19.93
CA LEU A 374 -21.35 9.94 -21.24
C LEU A 374 -21.07 11.42 -21.51
N LYS A 375 -20.43 11.71 -22.64
CA LYS A 375 -20.24 13.09 -23.12
C LYS A 375 -21.00 13.33 -24.41
N LEU A 376 -21.86 14.34 -24.37
CA LEU A 376 -22.69 14.83 -25.47
C LEU A 376 -22.50 16.34 -25.68
N SER A 377 -21.42 16.92 -25.14
CA SER A 377 -21.15 18.36 -25.24
C SER A 377 -21.03 18.80 -26.70
N HIS A 378 -21.61 19.95 -27.04
CA HIS A 378 -21.59 20.52 -28.39
C HIS A 378 -22.14 19.55 -29.47
N THR A 379 -23.27 18.91 -29.17
CA THR A 379 -24.01 18.05 -30.10
C THR A 379 -25.39 18.65 -30.42
N GLN A 380 -26.18 18.00 -31.29
CA GLN A 380 -27.53 18.45 -31.66
C GLN A 380 -28.63 17.88 -30.74
N VAL A 381 -28.27 17.32 -29.59
CA VAL A 381 -29.23 16.91 -28.57
C VAL A 381 -30.04 18.13 -28.08
N ASN A 382 -31.33 17.95 -27.83
CA ASN A 382 -32.24 19.04 -27.43
C ASN A 382 -33.20 18.65 -26.29
N GLY A 383 -33.07 17.45 -25.73
CA GLY A 383 -33.80 17.04 -24.54
C GLY A 383 -35.09 16.24 -24.81
N ALA A 384 -35.48 16.08 -26.08
CA ALA A 384 -36.66 15.32 -26.49
C ALA A 384 -36.67 13.88 -25.96
N ASN A 385 -35.52 13.18 -25.93
CA ASN A 385 -35.43 11.78 -25.50
C ASN A 385 -34.55 11.55 -24.27
N LEU A 386 -34.29 12.58 -23.46
CA LEU A 386 -33.33 12.51 -22.36
C LEU A 386 -33.70 11.46 -21.29
N GLU A 387 -34.99 11.22 -21.09
CA GLU A 387 -35.54 10.15 -20.23
C GLU A 387 -35.11 8.73 -20.63
N SER A 388 -34.68 8.51 -21.87
CA SER A 388 -34.18 7.20 -22.33
C SER A 388 -32.91 6.77 -21.59
N LEU A 389 -32.14 7.75 -21.07
CA LEU A 389 -30.94 7.49 -20.28
C LEU A 389 -31.24 6.76 -18.98
N ASN A 390 -32.49 6.77 -18.48
CA ASN A 390 -32.89 6.06 -17.27
C ASN A 390 -32.63 4.54 -17.32
N SER A 391 -32.41 3.97 -18.51
CA SER A 391 -31.96 2.59 -18.69
C SER A 391 -30.50 2.34 -18.23
N LEU A 392 -29.67 3.37 -18.16
CA LEU A 392 -28.24 3.31 -17.84
C LEU A 392 -28.00 3.33 -16.33
N LYS A 393 -28.15 2.17 -15.70
CA LYS A 393 -28.07 2.02 -14.24
C LYS A 393 -26.72 2.41 -13.63
N ASN A 394 -25.65 2.46 -14.42
CA ASN A 394 -24.29 2.75 -13.98
C ASN A 394 -23.82 4.18 -14.31
N LEU A 395 -24.66 5.01 -14.94
CA LEU A 395 -24.25 6.35 -15.39
C LEU A 395 -24.05 7.29 -14.19
N LYS A 396 -22.80 7.72 -13.97
CA LYS A 396 -22.41 8.62 -12.87
C LYS A 396 -22.15 10.05 -13.32
N SER A 397 -21.63 10.24 -14.52
CA SER A 397 -21.27 11.56 -15.05
C SER A 397 -21.83 11.78 -16.46
N LEU A 398 -22.57 12.87 -16.63
CA LEU A 398 -23.17 13.27 -17.89
C LEU A 398 -22.73 14.68 -18.27
N PHE A 399 -22.15 14.83 -19.46
CA PHE A 399 -21.70 16.13 -19.97
C PHE A 399 -22.60 16.56 -21.13
N LEU A 400 -23.25 17.72 -20.95
CA LEU A 400 -24.23 18.31 -21.85
C LEU A 400 -23.84 19.75 -22.20
N ASN A 401 -22.55 20.13 -22.09
CA ASN A 401 -22.14 21.52 -22.29
C ASN A 401 -22.46 22.00 -23.72
N GLY A 402 -22.96 23.22 -23.88
CA GLY A 402 -23.27 23.79 -25.20
C GLY A 402 -24.40 23.09 -25.96
N VAL A 403 -25.26 22.37 -25.25
CA VAL A 403 -26.47 21.69 -25.79
C VAL A 403 -27.71 22.55 -25.49
N SER A 404 -28.73 22.49 -26.36
CA SER A 404 -29.96 23.29 -26.18
C SER A 404 -30.97 22.57 -25.28
N LEU A 405 -30.90 22.80 -23.96
CA LEU A 405 -31.77 22.14 -22.96
C LEU A 405 -32.55 23.15 -22.12
N THR A 406 -33.74 22.75 -21.67
CA THR A 406 -34.54 23.49 -20.68
C THR A 406 -34.37 22.89 -19.28
N GLN A 407 -34.81 23.61 -18.24
CA GLN A 407 -34.84 23.06 -16.88
C GLN A 407 -35.69 21.77 -16.81
N ALA A 408 -36.84 21.73 -17.48
CA ALA A 408 -37.74 20.58 -17.50
C ALA A 408 -37.08 19.32 -18.08
N ASP A 409 -36.12 19.48 -19.00
CA ASP A 409 -35.37 18.35 -19.54
C ASP A 409 -34.44 17.74 -18.50
N LEU A 410 -33.77 18.57 -17.68
CA LEU A 410 -32.90 18.09 -16.59
C LEU A 410 -33.69 17.34 -15.50
N GLU A 411 -34.96 17.68 -15.28
CA GLU A 411 -35.81 16.97 -14.32
C GLU A 411 -36.02 15.50 -14.70
N LYS A 412 -36.00 15.19 -16.01
CA LYS A 412 -36.11 13.81 -16.51
C LYS A 412 -34.96 12.91 -16.05
N LEU A 413 -33.82 13.49 -15.65
CA LEU A 413 -32.62 12.78 -15.18
C LEU A 413 -32.70 12.39 -13.69
N GLU A 414 -33.68 12.88 -12.92
CA GLU A 414 -33.79 12.59 -11.47
C GLU A 414 -34.13 11.12 -11.13
N HIS A 415 -34.44 10.32 -12.17
CA HIS A 415 -34.71 8.89 -12.05
C HIS A 415 -33.48 8.01 -12.26
N LEU A 416 -32.33 8.58 -12.63
CA LEU A 416 -31.07 7.85 -12.73
C LEU A 416 -30.53 7.51 -11.34
N PRO A 417 -30.35 6.22 -11.01
CA PRO A 417 -30.04 5.80 -9.64
C PRO A 417 -28.62 6.14 -9.18
N MET A 418 -27.67 6.21 -10.11
CA MET A 418 -26.25 6.43 -9.81
C MET A 418 -25.71 7.77 -10.36
N LEU A 419 -26.58 8.64 -10.89
CA LEU A 419 -26.12 9.89 -11.48
C LEU A 419 -25.65 10.85 -10.37
N GLU A 420 -24.36 11.16 -10.39
CA GLU A 420 -23.71 12.01 -9.39
C GLU A 420 -23.54 13.45 -9.91
N LYS A 421 -23.15 13.61 -11.18
CA LYS A 421 -22.77 14.91 -11.76
C LYS A 421 -23.33 15.11 -13.16
N VAL A 422 -23.89 16.30 -13.38
CA VAL A 422 -24.30 16.80 -14.70
C VAL A 422 -23.59 18.11 -14.98
N PHE A 423 -22.85 18.16 -16.09
CA PHE A 423 -22.19 19.37 -16.57
C PHE A 423 -23.04 19.98 -17.68
N ALA A 424 -23.51 21.21 -17.47
CA ALA A 424 -24.43 21.90 -18.37
C ALA A 424 -23.99 23.35 -18.62
N TYR A 425 -22.68 23.60 -18.71
CA TYR A 425 -22.13 24.91 -19.05
C TYR A 425 -22.54 25.32 -20.47
N GLU A 426 -22.83 26.61 -20.70
CA GLU A 426 -23.29 27.14 -22.01
C GLU A 426 -24.55 26.44 -22.58
N THR A 427 -25.28 25.69 -21.76
CA THR A 427 -26.62 25.23 -22.13
C THR A 427 -27.59 26.39 -21.94
N ALA A 428 -28.62 26.46 -22.77
CA ALA A 428 -29.64 27.52 -22.73
C ALA A 428 -30.58 27.40 -21.50
N LEU A 429 -30.00 27.29 -20.30
CA LEU A 429 -30.65 27.57 -19.03
C LEU A 429 -30.84 29.10 -18.96
N LEU A 430 -31.87 29.58 -19.68
CA LEU A 430 -32.24 30.99 -19.77
C LEU A 430 -32.21 31.68 -18.40
N GLY A 431 -31.22 32.56 -18.20
CA GLY A 431 -31.23 33.68 -17.25
C GLY A 431 -31.52 33.32 -15.78
N LYS A 432 -30.44 33.18 -15.01
CA LYS A 432 -30.35 32.94 -13.55
C LYS A 432 -30.22 31.46 -13.20
N GLU A 433 -29.25 31.21 -12.32
CA GLU A 433 -28.95 29.93 -11.68
C GLU A 433 -30.24 29.16 -11.40
N SER A 434 -30.28 27.89 -11.81
CA SER A 434 -31.41 27.03 -11.50
C SER A 434 -31.58 26.99 -9.97
N THR A 435 -32.71 27.48 -9.48
CA THR A 435 -33.04 27.47 -8.05
C THR A 435 -33.48 26.08 -7.56
N LYS A 436 -33.61 25.11 -8.47
CA LYS A 436 -34.03 23.75 -8.16
C LYS A 436 -32.84 22.93 -7.68
N LYS A 437 -33.01 22.27 -6.53
CA LYS A 437 -32.07 21.27 -6.03
C LYS A 437 -32.38 19.92 -6.69
N PHE A 438 -31.44 19.42 -7.49
CA PHE A 438 -31.48 18.09 -8.08
C PHE A 438 -30.87 17.04 -7.14
N LYS A 439 -31.14 15.76 -7.38
CA LYS A 439 -30.47 14.65 -6.67
C LYS A 439 -28.99 14.52 -7.04
N PHE A 440 -28.64 14.94 -8.25
CA PHE A 440 -27.27 15.02 -8.74
C PHE A 440 -26.72 16.44 -8.58
N LYS A 441 -25.39 16.58 -8.56
CA LYS A 441 -24.72 17.87 -8.60
C LYS A 441 -24.78 18.44 -10.02
N LEU A 442 -25.49 19.56 -10.19
CA LEU A 442 -25.54 20.31 -11.44
C LEU A 442 -24.42 21.36 -11.47
N GLU A 443 -23.56 21.29 -12.48
CA GLU A 443 -22.43 22.21 -12.70
C GLU A 443 -22.72 23.08 -13.94
N THR A 444 -23.03 24.36 -13.73
CA THR A 444 -23.35 25.33 -14.80
C THR A 444 -22.20 26.28 -15.12
N GLY A 445 -21.04 26.15 -14.46
CA GLY A 445 -19.86 27.01 -14.67
C GLY A 445 -19.93 28.40 -14.03
N SER A 446 -20.98 28.68 -13.25
CA SER A 446 -21.13 29.89 -12.43
C SER A 446 -20.24 29.81 -11.17
N TYR A 447 -18.92 29.79 -11.35
CA TYR A 447 -18.00 29.83 -10.21
C TYR A 447 -17.72 31.28 -9.84
N GLU A 448 -18.39 31.80 -8.81
CA GLU A 448 -17.88 32.97 -8.10
C GLU A 448 -16.73 32.53 -7.20
N LEU A 449 -15.50 32.84 -7.60
CA LEU A 449 -14.36 32.71 -6.71
C LEU A 449 -14.48 33.78 -5.61
N PRO A 450 -14.28 33.42 -4.33
CA PRO A 450 -14.22 34.42 -3.27
C PRO A 450 -13.07 35.38 -3.57
N PRO A 451 -13.27 36.70 -3.46
CA PRO A 451 -12.22 37.68 -3.74
C PRO A 451 -11.03 37.43 -2.80
N ILE A 452 -9.83 37.23 -3.37
CA ILE A 452 -8.62 37.11 -2.57
C ILE A 452 -7.97 38.50 -2.40
N PRO A 453 -7.35 38.81 -1.24
CA PRO A 453 -6.80 40.15 -0.96
C PRO A 453 -5.78 40.68 -1.99
N SER A 454 -5.15 39.79 -2.75
CA SER A 454 -4.22 40.14 -3.83
C SER A 454 -4.90 40.72 -5.07
N ASP A 455 -6.19 40.47 -5.29
CA ASP A 455 -6.92 40.90 -6.50
C ASP A 455 -7.17 42.42 -6.53
N THR A 456 -6.92 43.11 -5.42
CA THR A 456 -7.01 44.58 -5.31
C THR A 456 -5.67 45.32 -5.52
N ILE A 457 -4.57 44.60 -5.78
CA ILE A 457 -3.25 45.23 -5.98
C ILE A 457 -3.05 45.46 -7.48
N VAL A 458 -3.19 46.72 -7.92
CA VAL A 458 -2.77 47.17 -9.26
C VAL A 458 -1.29 47.54 -9.17
N TYR A 459 -0.43 46.83 -9.91
CA TYR A 459 1.01 47.11 -10.00
C TYR A 459 1.32 48.36 -10.83
#